data_AF-L7J477-F1
#
_entry.id   AF-L7J477-F1
#
_cell.length_a   1.000
_cell.length_b   1.000
_cell.length_c   1.000
_cell.angle_alpha   90.00
_cell.angle_beta   90.00
_cell.angle_gamma   90.00
#
_symmetry.space_group_name_H-M   'P 1'
#
loop_
_entity.id
_entity.type
_entity.pdbx_description
1 polymer ?
#
loop_
_entity_poly.entity_id
_entity_poly.type
_entity_poly.pdbx_seq_one_letter_code
_entity_poly.pdbx_strand_id
1 'polypeptide(L)'
;MGLLPLTYRRPEFIPKPDEVRPSSRATTNSTDSGSSSGIDEKAGTSVKSGQSGMSRGIPSALSFDKIIEGGTCPPCTVRDFMNYLIYVERAAENLQFFLWLRDYKTRFEAASTSDIALAPEWTQAKEDELTVKLQKEHTEKMRKEPAAATQIFKGTDFDKNAAAAAERNESDWGASQSGDGESTIIGSQSTNYKAQAQEAFTAAGAKQPFTIQPFREEIDRVIANYIVEDSPRQLNLASRERDVLVHALAYTTHPSAFRSVARTVEHSLRRQAHPNFIRWSICNGNPARVFFARALGVSLIVIGLTASIVLALSSAGRGYRALGAIGWMLGVSTLVAAYKGMCVVLHGMHHRHVRPWELFETDERDVEVVGEDGGRMSKGSFDSFGSGNSYEDEPWVVKYKKRNIVRKIFDREVWIQEPALRQIQDTIFVQAMLAALLASGLLVLIFVLVPGGDFF
;
A
#
# COMPACT_ATOMS: atom_id res chain seq x y z
N MET A 1 -11.14 -0.74 -25.32
CA MET A 1 -11.28 -0.36 -23.90
C MET A 1 -10.64 -1.44 -23.05
N GLY A 2 -9.42 -1.22 -22.56
CA GLY A 2 -8.68 -2.22 -21.79
C GLY A 2 -9.26 -2.37 -20.38
N LEU A 3 -9.88 -3.52 -20.12
CA LEU A 3 -10.41 -3.89 -18.80
C LEU A 3 -9.22 -4.25 -17.89
N LEU A 4 -9.08 -3.54 -16.78
CA LEU A 4 -8.13 -3.93 -15.74
C LEU A 4 -8.64 -5.18 -15.01
N PRO A 5 -7.79 -6.19 -14.75
CA PRO A 5 -8.08 -7.21 -13.77
C PRO A 5 -8.09 -6.55 -12.38
N LEU A 6 -9.28 -6.47 -11.76
CA LEU A 6 -9.50 -5.89 -10.42
C LEU A 6 -9.48 -6.98 -9.34
N THR A 7 -8.44 -7.81 -9.34
CA THR A 7 -8.11 -8.61 -8.16
C THR A 7 -7.07 -7.85 -7.37
N TYR A 8 -7.50 -7.13 -6.34
CA TYR A 8 -6.60 -6.77 -5.25
C TYR A 8 -6.18 -8.08 -4.58
N ARG A 9 -4.95 -8.52 -4.86
CA ARG A 9 -4.22 -9.49 -4.04
C ARG A 9 -3.18 -8.67 -3.29
N ARG A 10 -3.25 -8.69 -1.96
CA ARG A 10 -2.18 -8.19 -1.08
C ARG A 10 -0.85 -8.78 -1.57
N PRO A 11 0.23 -8.00 -1.75
CA PRO A 11 1.57 -8.58 -1.89
C PRO A 11 1.80 -9.54 -0.72
N GLU A 12 2.26 -10.76 -0.98
CA GLU A 12 2.59 -11.69 0.10
C GLU A 12 3.57 -11.00 1.06
N PHE A 13 3.29 -11.11 2.36
CA PHE A 13 4.23 -10.70 3.39
C PHE A 13 5.53 -11.44 3.09
N ILE A 14 6.63 -10.71 2.83
CA ILE A 14 7.96 -11.30 2.71
C ILE A 14 8.41 -11.53 4.15
N PRO A 15 8.44 -12.77 4.65
CA PRO A 15 9.02 -13.03 5.94
C PRO A 15 10.51 -12.65 5.89
N LYS A 16 11.02 -12.13 7.01
CA LYS A 16 12.45 -11.85 7.19
C LYS A 16 13.26 -13.11 6.83
N PRO A 17 14.46 -12.99 6.24
CA PRO A 17 15.21 -14.11 5.68
C PRO A 17 15.69 -15.19 6.66
N ASP A 18 15.24 -15.20 7.92
CA ASP A 18 15.71 -16.14 8.95
C ASP A 18 14.75 -17.29 9.26
N GLU A 19 13.63 -17.43 8.54
CA GLU A 19 12.70 -18.55 8.73
C GLU A 19 12.29 -19.25 7.43
N VAL A 20 13.22 -19.93 6.75
CA VAL A 20 12.87 -21.04 5.84
C VAL A 20 13.88 -22.18 5.93
N ARG A 21 13.43 -23.28 6.53
CA ARG A 21 14.04 -24.61 6.46
C ARG A 21 13.88 -25.18 5.04
N PRO A 22 14.91 -25.73 4.38
CA PRO A 22 14.79 -26.15 2.99
C PRO A 22 14.14 -27.54 2.88
N SER A 23 13.06 -27.65 2.10
CA SER A 23 12.58 -28.92 1.57
C SER A 23 12.69 -28.93 0.04
N SER A 24 13.65 -29.72 -0.44
CA SER A 24 13.61 -30.56 -1.65
C SER A 24 12.93 -30.03 -2.94
N ARG A 25 13.77 -29.50 -3.83
CA ARG A 25 14.05 -30.00 -5.21
C ARG A 25 12.88 -30.61 -6.01
N ALA A 26 12.49 -29.92 -7.08
CA ALA A 26 12.06 -30.56 -8.33
C ALA A 26 12.55 -29.75 -9.54
N THR A 27 13.25 -30.46 -10.41
CA THR A 27 13.99 -30.02 -11.59
C THR A 27 13.05 -29.92 -12.79
N THR A 28 13.12 -28.86 -13.59
CA THR A 28 12.86 -28.94 -15.04
C THR A 28 13.67 -27.90 -15.80
N ASN A 29 14.51 -28.41 -16.70
CA ASN A 29 15.31 -27.67 -17.68
C ASN A 29 14.42 -27.06 -18.78
N SER A 30 14.79 -25.86 -19.25
CA SER A 30 14.72 -25.54 -20.67
C SER A 30 15.64 -24.35 -20.98
N THR A 31 16.69 -24.68 -21.72
CA THR A 31 17.60 -23.84 -22.50
C THR A 31 16.87 -22.87 -23.42
N ASP A 32 17.32 -21.60 -23.48
CA ASP A 32 17.62 -21.00 -24.78
C ASP A 32 18.67 -19.87 -24.69
N SER A 33 19.69 -20.01 -25.53
CA SER A 33 20.65 -19.04 -26.08
C SER A 33 19.98 -17.70 -26.45
N GLY A 34 20.55 -16.50 -26.26
CA GLY A 34 21.91 -16.05 -26.50
C GLY A 34 21.89 -15.03 -27.65
N SER A 35 21.99 -13.73 -27.38
CA SER A 35 22.69 -12.76 -28.26
C SER A 35 22.79 -11.38 -27.62
N SER A 36 24.02 -10.88 -27.63
CA SER A 36 24.50 -9.59 -27.14
C SER A 36 24.71 -8.63 -28.31
N SER A 37 24.17 -7.41 -28.24
CA SER A 37 24.60 -6.20 -28.97
C SER A 37 23.54 -5.11 -28.72
N GLY A 38 23.81 -3.84 -28.50
CA GLY A 38 25.03 -3.07 -28.43
C GLY A 38 24.65 -1.71 -27.81
N ILE A 39 25.68 -1.03 -27.32
CA ILE A 39 25.62 0.30 -26.72
C ILE A 39 25.22 1.31 -27.80
N ASP A 40 24.20 2.12 -27.56
CA ASP A 40 24.10 3.44 -28.19
C ASP A 40 23.57 4.48 -27.20
N GLU A 41 24.47 5.42 -26.95
CA GLU A 41 24.38 6.56 -26.07
C GLU A 41 23.76 7.72 -26.89
N LYS A 42 22.52 8.14 -26.56
CA LYS A 42 22.02 9.46 -26.95
C LYS A 42 21.35 10.18 -25.79
N ALA A 43 22.03 11.26 -25.44
CA ALA A 43 21.69 12.28 -24.48
C ALA A 43 20.29 12.89 -24.65
N GLY A 44 19.75 13.33 -23.50
CA GLY A 44 18.97 14.56 -23.45
C GLY A 44 17.50 14.47 -23.84
N THR A 45 16.70 13.70 -23.10
CA THR A 45 15.26 13.98 -23.00
C THR A 45 14.96 14.68 -21.69
N SER A 46 14.87 16.01 -21.81
CA SER A 46 14.31 16.94 -20.85
C SER A 46 13.05 16.35 -20.19
N VAL A 47 13.16 16.06 -18.90
CA VAL A 47 12.01 15.78 -18.04
C VAL A 47 11.31 17.12 -17.80
N LYS A 48 10.53 17.56 -18.77
CA LYS A 48 9.56 18.63 -18.56
C LYS A 48 8.52 18.14 -17.57
N SER A 49 8.56 18.73 -16.37
CA SER A 49 7.45 18.79 -15.43
C SER A 49 6.16 19.22 -16.16
N GLY A 50 5.06 18.49 -15.97
CA GLY A 50 3.75 19.03 -16.35
C GLY A 50 2.70 18.05 -16.86
N GLN A 51 2.99 16.77 -17.07
CA GLN A 51 1.92 15.80 -17.32
C GLN A 51 1.50 15.15 -16.00
N SER A 52 0.39 15.64 -15.48
CA SER A 52 -0.43 14.96 -14.48
C SER A 52 -0.52 13.49 -14.88
N GLY A 53 0.14 12.64 -14.11
CA GLY A 53 0.12 11.21 -14.31
C GLY A 53 -1.26 10.67 -13.98
N MET A 54 -2.25 10.89 -14.86
CA MET A 54 -3.54 10.23 -14.81
C MET A 54 -3.24 8.73 -14.82
N SER A 55 -3.35 8.10 -13.66
CA SER A 55 -3.62 6.67 -13.56
C SER A 55 -4.80 6.38 -14.47
N ARG A 56 -4.55 5.69 -15.59
CA ARG A 56 -5.53 5.42 -16.66
C ARG A 56 -6.87 5.03 -16.03
N GLY A 57 -7.90 5.86 -16.23
CA GLY A 57 -9.29 5.58 -15.80
C GLY A 57 -9.79 6.25 -14.51
N ILE A 58 -8.99 7.07 -13.81
CA ILE A 58 -9.48 7.86 -12.66
C ILE A 58 -9.95 9.25 -13.14
N PRO A 59 -11.19 9.68 -12.83
CA PRO A 59 -11.67 11.02 -13.17
C PRO A 59 -10.83 12.12 -12.53
N SER A 60 -10.70 13.27 -13.21
CA SER A 60 -9.98 14.45 -12.68
C SER A 60 -10.59 15.00 -11.38
N ALA A 61 -11.87 14.73 -11.11
CA ALA A 61 -12.53 15.05 -9.85
C ALA A 61 -11.97 14.27 -8.65
N LEU A 62 -11.40 13.08 -8.89
CA LEU A 62 -10.76 12.24 -7.88
C LEU A 62 -9.24 12.20 -8.06
N SER A 63 -8.65 13.24 -8.64
CA SER A 63 -7.19 13.32 -8.77
C SER A 63 -6.53 13.41 -7.41
N PHE A 64 -5.27 12.95 -7.34
CA PHE A 64 -4.47 13.05 -6.12
C PHE A 64 -4.43 14.49 -5.60
N ASP A 65 -4.17 15.46 -6.47
CA ASP A 65 -4.07 16.88 -6.07
C ASP A 65 -5.36 17.41 -5.46
N LYS A 66 -6.52 17.10 -6.06
CA LYS A 66 -7.82 17.49 -5.50
C LYS A 66 -8.10 16.88 -4.13
N ILE A 67 -7.68 15.63 -3.92
CA ILE A 67 -7.81 14.99 -2.62
C ILE A 67 -6.96 15.76 -1.61
N ILE A 68 -5.67 15.94 -1.90
CA ILE A 68 -4.69 16.62 -1.02
C ILE A 68 -5.06 18.07 -0.72
N GLU A 69 -5.69 18.78 -1.66
CA GLU A 69 -6.19 20.15 -1.50
C GLU A 69 -7.50 20.23 -0.71
N GLY A 70 -8.13 19.09 -0.38
CA GLY A 70 -9.41 19.05 0.33
C GLY A 70 -10.63 19.33 -0.56
N GLY A 71 -10.48 19.25 -1.89
CA GLY A 71 -11.55 19.49 -2.86
C GLY A 71 -12.48 18.31 -3.12
N THR A 72 -12.50 17.30 -2.23
CA THR A 72 -13.28 16.06 -2.36
C THR A 72 -14.09 15.81 -1.09
N CYS A 73 -15.19 15.07 -1.23
CA CYS A 73 -16.10 14.75 -0.13
C CYS A 73 -15.89 13.30 0.36
N PRO A 74 -16.37 12.95 1.57
CA PRO A 74 -16.33 11.56 2.05
C PRO A 74 -16.98 10.57 1.07
N PRO A 75 -16.37 9.39 0.84
CA PRO A 75 -15.21 8.80 1.52
C PRO A 75 -13.85 9.05 0.82
N CYS A 76 -13.70 10.16 0.10
CA CYS A 76 -12.50 10.45 -0.68
C CYS A 76 -11.67 11.62 -0.13
N THR A 77 -11.89 12.05 1.12
CA THR A 77 -11.14 13.17 1.72
C THR A 77 -9.68 12.81 2.02
N VAL A 78 -8.82 13.82 2.29
CA VAL A 78 -7.44 13.58 2.77
C VAL A 78 -7.42 12.68 4.01
N ARG A 79 -8.36 12.86 4.93
CA ARG A 79 -8.48 12.04 6.13
C ARG A 79 -8.85 10.60 5.80
N ASP A 80 -9.75 10.39 4.84
CA ASP A 80 -10.07 9.04 4.37
C ASP A 80 -8.87 8.38 3.71
N PHE A 81 -8.08 9.14 2.94
CA PHE A 81 -6.84 8.64 2.34
C PHE A 81 -5.78 8.29 3.38
N MET A 82 -5.58 9.15 4.40
CA MET A 82 -4.68 8.87 5.52
C MET A 82 -5.12 7.61 6.29
N ASN A 83 -6.41 7.49 6.62
CA ASN A 83 -6.96 6.31 7.29
C ASN A 83 -6.76 5.04 6.45
N TYR A 84 -6.96 5.13 5.13
CA TYR A 84 -6.67 4.02 4.23
C TYR A 84 -5.19 3.63 4.28
N LEU A 85 -4.27 4.59 4.27
CA LEU A 85 -2.83 4.33 4.36
C LEU A 85 -2.42 3.72 5.70
N ILE A 86 -3.08 4.09 6.81
CA ILE A 86 -2.80 3.51 8.14
C ILE A 86 -3.37 2.09 8.22
N TYR A 87 -4.68 1.94 8.01
CA TYR A 87 -5.38 0.71 8.36
C TYR A 87 -5.34 -0.36 7.26
N VAL A 88 -5.16 0.04 6.00
CA VAL A 88 -5.25 -0.86 4.84
C VAL A 88 -3.90 -1.07 4.17
N GLU A 89 -3.27 0.01 3.68
CA GLU A 89 -2.03 -0.09 2.88
C GLU A 89 -0.77 -0.19 3.73
N ARG A 90 -0.81 0.25 4.99
CA ARG A 90 0.33 0.33 5.93
C ARG A 90 1.51 1.12 5.37
N ALA A 91 1.21 2.30 4.82
CA ALA A 91 2.18 3.18 4.16
C ALA A 91 1.91 4.68 4.42
N ALA A 92 1.43 5.01 5.63
CA ALA A 92 1.00 6.34 6.01
C ALA A 92 2.16 7.35 6.14
N GLU A 93 3.35 6.85 6.47
CA GLU A 93 4.59 7.62 6.56
C GLU A 93 4.90 8.38 5.27
N ASN A 94 4.55 7.82 4.11
CA ASN A 94 4.72 8.49 2.81
C ASN A 94 3.89 9.78 2.74
N LEU A 95 2.62 9.72 3.14
CA LEU A 95 1.74 10.89 3.09
C LEU A 95 2.12 11.91 4.17
N GLN A 96 2.48 11.44 5.36
CA GLN A 96 2.95 12.30 6.45
C GLN A 96 4.22 13.06 6.06
N PHE A 97 5.22 12.36 5.51
CA PHE A 97 6.45 12.97 5.00
C PHE A 97 6.16 13.94 3.84
N PHE A 98 5.28 13.58 2.91
CA PHE A 98 4.89 14.45 1.79
C PHE A 98 4.26 15.76 2.26
N LEU A 99 3.32 15.68 3.22
CA LEU A 99 2.65 16.85 3.79
C LEU A 99 3.63 17.70 4.60
N TRP A 100 4.49 17.06 5.41
CA TRP A 100 5.57 17.73 6.14
C TRP A 100 6.50 18.48 5.20
N LEU A 101 7.00 17.83 4.14
CA LEU A 101 7.94 18.45 3.21
C LEU A 101 7.32 19.63 2.45
N ARG A 102 6.02 19.55 2.14
CA ARG A 102 5.28 20.67 1.53
C ARG A 102 5.23 21.87 2.46
N ASP A 103 4.86 21.65 3.72
CA ASP A 103 4.84 22.70 4.74
C ASP A 103 6.24 23.25 5.04
N TYR A 104 7.25 22.37 5.10
CA TYR A 104 8.65 22.72 5.28
C TYR A 104 9.15 23.65 4.17
N LYS A 105 8.85 23.36 2.90
CA LYS A 105 9.17 24.24 1.77
C LYS A 105 8.55 25.62 1.92
N THR A 106 7.25 25.68 2.24
CA THR A 106 6.55 26.96 2.44
C THR A 106 7.17 27.78 3.59
N ARG A 107 7.49 27.14 4.72
CA ARG A 107 8.14 27.80 5.86
C ARG A 107 9.57 28.25 5.55
N PHE A 108 10.33 27.43 4.81
CA PHE A 108 11.69 27.77 4.41
C PHE A 108 11.71 28.96 3.43
N GLU A 109 10.79 28.99 2.46
CA GLU A 109 10.65 30.11 1.51
C GLU A 109 10.15 31.40 2.18
N ALA A 110 9.30 31.29 3.21
CA ALA A 110 8.80 32.43 3.96
C ALA A 110 9.80 32.98 4.99
N ALA A 111 10.79 32.19 5.40
CA ALA A 111 11.84 32.65 6.29
C ALA A 111 12.71 33.69 5.56
N SER A 112 13.02 34.79 6.24
CA SER A 112 13.86 35.89 5.73
C SER A 112 15.08 36.16 6.61
N THR A 113 15.42 35.20 7.46
CA THR A 113 16.52 35.28 8.42
C THR A 113 17.89 35.18 7.71
N SER A 114 18.89 35.84 8.28
CA SER A 114 20.24 35.91 7.70
C SER A 114 20.97 34.55 7.69
N ASP A 115 20.54 33.61 8.52
CA ASP A 115 21.03 32.24 8.61
C ASP A 115 20.66 31.37 7.39
N ILE A 116 19.68 31.78 6.57
CA ILE A 116 19.30 31.05 5.34
C ILE A 116 20.45 30.95 4.35
N ALA A 117 21.34 31.94 4.31
CA ALA A 117 22.54 31.91 3.50
C ALA A 117 23.48 30.74 3.87
N LEU A 118 23.36 30.18 5.09
CA LEU A 118 24.14 29.03 5.55
C LEU A 118 23.60 27.69 5.06
N ALA A 119 22.39 27.65 4.48
CA ALA A 119 21.74 26.47 3.90
C ALA A 119 21.68 26.60 2.36
N PRO A 120 22.81 26.43 1.66
CA PRO A 120 22.86 26.55 0.20
C PRO A 120 22.06 25.45 -0.49
N GLU A 121 21.63 25.71 -1.73
CA GLU A 121 20.90 24.72 -2.52
C GLU A 121 21.73 23.46 -2.78
N TRP A 122 21.11 22.30 -2.54
CA TRP A 122 21.59 21.00 -3.02
C TRP A 122 21.27 20.83 -4.52
N THR A 123 22.28 20.98 -5.36
CA THR A 123 22.15 20.89 -6.82
C THR A 123 22.15 19.44 -7.30
N GLN A 124 21.52 19.19 -8.44
CA GLN A 124 21.46 17.84 -9.02
C GLN A 124 22.85 17.29 -9.36
N ALA A 125 23.78 18.14 -9.83
CA ALA A 125 25.15 17.72 -10.11
C ALA A 125 25.88 17.20 -8.85
N LYS A 126 25.66 17.84 -7.68
CA LYS A 126 26.23 17.36 -6.40
C LYS A 126 25.63 16.03 -5.99
N GLU A 127 24.32 15.89 -6.17
CA GLU A 127 23.58 14.66 -5.89
C GLU A 127 24.08 13.49 -6.75
N ASP A 128 24.24 13.71 -8.06
CA ASP A 128 24.72 12.70 -9.01
C ASP A 128 26.19 12.31 -8.74
N GLU A 129 27.06 13.30 -8.49
CA GLU A 129 28.47 13.06 -8.14
C GLU A 129 28.58 12.22 -6.85
N LEU A 130 27.80 12.55 -5.82
CA LEU A 130 27.79 11.81 -4.56
C LEU A 130 27.25 10.40 -4.75
N THR A 131 26.18 10.26 -5.54
CA THR A 131 25.56 8.98 -5.89
C THR A 131 26.58 8.07 -6.59
N VAL A 132 27.36 8.59 -7.53
CA VAL A 132 28.44 7.84 -8.21
C VAL A 132 29.56 7.48 -7.24
N LYS A 133 29.99 8.40 -6.36
CA LYS A 133 31.02 8.13 -5.34
C LYS A 133 30.62 6.98 -4.43
N LEU A 134 29.42 7.03 -3.85
CA LEU A 134 28.92 5.97 -2.97
C LEU A 134 28.80 4.61 -3.70
N GLN A 135 28.40 4.61 -4.97
CA GLN A 135 28.36 3.37 -5.75
C GLN A 135 29.75 2.80 -6.01
N LYS A 136 30.74 3.66 -6.32
CA LYS A 136 32.12 3.24 -6.49
C LYS A 136 32.68 2.68 -5.19
N GLU A 137 32.47 3.35 -4.06
CA GLU A 137 32.90 2.89 -2.75
C GLU A 137 32.26 1.56 -2.36
N HIS A 138 30.96 1.41 -2.58
CA HIS A 138 30.24 0.16 -2.34
C HIS A 138 30.78 -0.98 -3.21
N THR A 139 31.02 -0.72 -4.50
CA THR A 139 31.61 -1.71 -5.43
C THR A 139 33.04 -2.09 -5.02
N GLU A 140 33.84 -1.12 -4.57
CA GLU A 140 35.20 -1.38 -4.09
C GLU A 140 35.21 -2.18 -2.78
N LYS A 141 34.30 -1.92 -1.85
CA LYS A 141 34.12 -2.72 -0.63
C LYS A 141 33.77 -4.16 -0.98
N MET A 142 32.77 -4.35 -1.86
CA MET A 142 32.40 -5.68 -2.37
C MET A 142 33.52 -6.38 -3.16
N ARG A 143 34.48 -5.65 -3.74
CA ARG A 143 35.66 -6.24 -4.40
C ARG A 143 36.78 -6.60 -3.42
N LYS A 144 36.89 -5.92 -2.28
CA LYS A 144 37.90 -6.21 -1.24
C LYS A 144 37.49 -7.39 -0.36
N GLU A 145 36.20 -7.54 -0.08
CA GLU A 145 35.66 -8.66 0.68
C GLU A 145 35.98 -10.05 0.09
N PRO A 146 35.92 -10.33 -1.22
CA PRO A 146 36.31 -11.62 -1.75
C PRO A 146 37.82 -11.86 -1.58
N ALA A 147 38.67 -10.84 -1.62
CA ALA A 147 40.11 -11.03 -1.38
C ALA A 147 40.43 -11.36 0.10
N ALA A 148 39.71 -10.75 1.04
CA ALA A 148 39.80 -11.08 2.46
C ALA A 148 39.13 -12.44 2.78
N ALA A 149 37.97 -12.72 2.20
CA ALA A 149 37.28 -14.00 2.30
C ALA A 149 38.12 -15.15 1.72
N THR A 150 38.83 -14.94 0.60
CA THR A 150 39.75 -15.94 0.04
C THR A 150 40.92 -16.24 1.00
N GLN A 151 41.31 -15.30 1.87
CA GLN A 151 42.30 -15.56 2.93
C GLN A 151 41.68 -16.29 4.13
N ILE A 152 40.42 -16.02 4.46
CA ILE A 152 39.68 -16.67 5.55
C ILE A 152 39.32 -18.12 5.19
N PHE A 153 38.99 -18.41 3.93
CA PHE A 153 38.69 -19.76 3.45
C PHE A 153 39.93 -20.57 3.09
N LYS A 154 41.13 -19.98 3.19
CA LYS A 154 42.40 -20.66 2.89
C LYS A 154 42.66 -21.76 3.91
N GLY A 155 42.60 -23.03 3.48
CA GLY A 155 42.69 -24.20 4.36
C GLY A 155 41.36 -24.72 4.93
N THR A 156 40.22 -24.21 4.45
CA THR A 156 38.89 -24.81 4.69
C THR A 156 38.45 -25.62 3.47
N ASP A 157 37.46 -26.52 3.63
CA ASP A 157 36.91 -27.36 2.54
C ASP A 157 36.35 -26.58 1.33
N PHE A 158 36.22 -25.26 1.43
CA PHE A 158 35.77 -24.36 0.35
C PHE A 158 36.93 -23.79 -0.49
N ASP A 159 38.19 -24.08 -0.13
CA ASP A 159 39.36 -23.75 -0.94
C ASP A 159 39.40 -24.66 -2.18
N LYS A 160 39.17 -24.10 -3.36
CA LYS A 160 39.17 -24.85 -4.64
C LYS A 160 40.48 -25.57 -4.93
N ASN A 161 41.57 -25.28 -4.22
CA ASN A 161 42.86 -25.96 -4.34
C ASN A 161 43.13 -27.03 -3.25
N ALA A 162 42.19 -27.27 -2.33
CA ALA A 162 42.34 -28.23 -1.23
C ALA A 162 41.59 -29.56 -1.43
N ALA A 163 41.17 -29.90 -2.66
CA ALA A 163 40.42 -31.12 -2.96
C ALA A 163 41.25 -32.44 -2.89
N ALA A 164 42.29 -32.50 -2.06
CA ALA A 164 43.16 -33.68 -1.93
C ALA A 164 43.76 -33.86 -0.53
N ALA A 165 42.97 -33.80 0.55
CA ALA A 165 43.25 -34.42 1.86
C ALA A 165 42.03 -34.21 2.77
N ALA A 166 41.12 -35.17 2.90
CA ALA A 166 41.15 -36.27 3.88
C ALA A 166 40.52 -35.92 5.27
N GLU A 167 39.36 -36.54 5.49
CA GLU A 167 38.78 -37.16 6.70
C GLU A 167 38.56 -36.40 8.05
N ARG A 168 37.28 -36.43 8.46
CA ARG A 168 36.68 -36.64 9.81
C ARG A 168 37.19 -35.83 11.01
N ASN A 169 36.28 -35.10 11.68
CA ASN A 169 35.52 -35.59 12.85
C ASN A 169 34.54 -34.53 13.40
N GLU A 170 33.74 -35.00 14.34
CA GLU A 170 32.42 -34.59 14.82
C GLU A 170 32.41 -33.46 15.89
N SER A 171 31.24 -32.79 16.00
CA SER A 171 30.64 -32.08 17.16
C SER A 171 31.36 -30.88 17.81
N ASP A 172 30.68 -29.73 17.89
CA ASP A 172 30.10 -29.21 19.15
C ASP A 172 29.17 -28.01 18.87
N TRP A 173 27.90 -28.08 19.28
CA TRP A 173 26.91 -26.99 19.14
C TRP A 173 26.80 -26.26 20.48
N GLY A 174 27.49 -25.13 20.60
CA GLY A 174 27.33 -24.20 21.73
C GLY A 174 26.14 -23.27 21.53
N ALA A 175 25.10 -23.45 22.33
CA ALA A 175 23.97 -22.52 22.44
C ALA A 175 24.42 -21.22 23.13
N SER A 176 24.11 -20.06 22.54
CA SER A 176 24.29 -18.75 23.17
C SER A 176 22.91 -18.14 23.48
N GLN A 177 22.79 -17.66 24.71
CA GLN A 177 21.56 -17.17 25.35
C GLN A 177 21.12 -15.82 24.77
N SER A 178 19.85 -15.73 24.37
CA SER A 178 19.16 -14.47 24.08
C SER A 178 18.64 -13.87 25.39
N GLY A 179 19.17 -12.72 25.78
CA GLY A 179 18.64 -11.92 26.89
C GLY A 179 17.66 -10.88 26.37
N ASP A 180 16.37 -11.08 26.60
CA ASP A 180 15.31 -10.12 26.31
C ASP A 180 15.27 -9.05 27.41
N GLY A 181 15.71 -7.84 27.05
CA GLY A 181 15.61 -6.64 27.89
C GLY A 181 14.51 -5.71 27.37
N GLU A 182 13.29 -5.93 27.83
CA GLU A 182 12.18 -4.99 27.64
C GLU A 182 12.47 -3.71 28.45
N SER A 183 12.51 -2.56 27.78
CA SER A 183 12.59 -1.26 28.46
C SER A 183 11.45 -0.34 28.00
N THR A 184 10.47 -0.20 28.89
CA THR A 184 9.50 0.89 28.88
C THR A 184 10.25 2.20 29.16
N ILE A 185 10.29 3.14 28.21
CA ILE A 185 10.80 4.50 28.45
C ILE A 185 9.72 5.53 28.11
N ILE A 186 9.06 6.01 29.16
CA ILE A 186 8.31 7.27 29.15
C ILE A 186 9.19 8.31 29.85
N GLY A 187 9.73 9.25 29.07
CA GLY A 187 10.36 10.47 29.58
C GLY A 187 11.80 10.72 29.12
N SER A 188 12.00 11.17 27.87
CA SER A 188 13.22 11.85 27.37
C SER A 188 13.17 12.11 25.84
N GLN A 189 12.08 12.64 25.28
CA GLN A 189 11.97 12.75 23.81
C GLN A 189 12.89 13.80 23.18
N SER A 190 13.30 14.87 23.89
CA SER A 190 14.05 15.98 23.27
C SER A 190 15.55 15.71 23.02
N THR A 191 16.16 14.81 23.78
CA THR A 191 17.59 14.47 23.68
C THR A 191 17.83 13.26 22.77
N ASN A 192 16.83 12.40 22.59
CA ASN A 192 16.99 11.13 21.87
C ASN A 192 17.14 11.32 20.35
N TYR A 193 16.34 12.18 19.72
CA TYR A 193 16.39 12.36 18.26
C TYR A 193 17.72 12.95 17.76
N LYS A 194 18.38 13.81 18.56
CA LYS A 194 19.69 14.37 18.20
C LYS A 194 20.77 13.29 18.18
N ALA A 195 20.77 12.41 19.19
CA ALA A 195 21.70 11.28 19.25
C ALA A 195 21.47 10.30 18.08
N GLN A 196 20.20 9.97 17.80
CA GLN A 196 19.84 9.11 16.66
C GLN A 196 20.25 9.72 15.31
N ALA A 197 20.08 11.03 15.13
CA ALA A 197 20.53 11.72 13.91
C ALA A 197 22.06 11.70 13.78
N GLN A 198 22.80 11.92 14.88
CA GLN A 198 24.26 11.85 14.91
C GLN A 198 24.77 10.45 14.58
N GLU A 199 24.12 9.42 15.10
CA GLU A 199 24.38 8.02 14.76
C GLU A 199 24.13 7.75 13.28
N ALA A 200 23.02 8.26 12.72
CA ALA A 200 22.71 8.14 11.30
C ALA A 200 23.80 8.74 10.40
N PHE A 201 24.32 9.93 10.73
CA PHE A 201 25.44 10.53 10.01
C PHE A 201 26.70 9.67 10.09
N THR A 202 26.99 9.12 11.27
CA THR A 202 28.16 8.27 11.50
C THR A 202 28.04 6.95 10.73
N ALA A 203 26.86 6.32 10.75
CA ALA A 203 26.55 5.09 10.02
C ALA A 203 26.68 5.27 8.50
N ALA A 204 26.25 6.42 7.97
CA ALA A 204 26.41 6.76 6.56
C ALA A 204 27.85 7.15 6.19
N GLY A 205 28.75 7.37 7.16
CA GLY A 205 30.09 7.92 6.92
C GLY A 205 30.06 9.41 6.52
N ALA A 206 28.97 10.11 6.82
CA ALA A 206 28.82 11.54 6.60
C ALA A 206 29.53 12.35 7.70
N LYS A 207 30.02 13.53 7.35
CA LYS A 207 30.58 14.47 8.34
C LYS A 207 29.44 15.00 9.22
N GLN A 208 29.72 15.21 10.50
CA GLN A 208 28.75 15.84 11.40
C GLN A 208 28.40 17.26 10.89
N PRO A 209 27.10 17.62 10.86
CA PRO A 209 26.65 18.89 10.31
C PRO A 209 27.03 20.09 11.19
N PHE A 210 27.17 21.25 10.56
CA PHE A 210 27.34 22.52 11.27
C PHE A 210 26.00 23.01 11.83
N THR A 211 25.96 23.29 13.14
CA THR A 211 24.73 23.49 13.93
C THR A 211 24.03 24.84 13.78
N ILE A 212 24.50 25.71 12.88
CA ILE A 212 24.02 27.11 12.74
C ILE A 212 23.01 27.27 11.58
N GLN A 213 22.76 26.21 10.81
CA GLN A 213 21.79 26.24 9.71
C GLN A 213 20.35 26.35 10.21
N PRO A 214 19.46 27.04 9.49
CA PRO A 214 18.05 27.17 9.87
C PRO A 214 17.37 25.80 9.86
N PHE A 215 16.37 25.64 10.74
CA PHE A 215 15.56 24.42 10.89
C PHE A 215 16.36 23.13 11.16
N ARG A 216 17.60 23.22 11.65
CA ARG A 216 18.45 22.04 11.92
C ARG A 216 17.79 21.03 12.86
N GLU A 217 17.18 21.49 13.95
CA GLU A 217 16.52 20.61 14.90
C GLU A 217 15.33 19.86 14.29
N GLU A 218 14.65 20.48 13.33
CA GLU A 218 13.56 19.84 12.60
C GLU A 218 14.10 18.75 11.66
N ILE A 219 15.20 19.02 10.95
CA ILE A 219 15.88 18.01 10.13
C ILE A 219 16.35 16.81 10.97
N ASP A 220 16.88 17.05 12.19
CA ASP A 220 17.25 15.96 13.09
C ASP A 220 16.05 15.09 13.46
N ARG A 221 14.88 15.69 13.69
CA ARG A 221 13.63 14.95 13.95
C ARG A 221 13.15 14.17 12.74
N VAL A 222 13.32 14.71 11.53
CA VAL A 222 12.97 14.01 10.28
C VAL A 222 13.85 12.80 10.10
N ILE A 223 15.15 12.94 10.35
CA ILE A 223 16.10 11.84 10.27
C ILE A 223 15.69 10.72 11.24
N ALA A 224 15.46 11.08 12.50
CA ALA A 224 15.07 10.14 13.54
C ALA A 224 13.71 9.43 13.29
N ASN A 225 12.75 10.11 12.66
CA ASN A 225 11.41 9.54 12.47
C ASN A 225 11.20 8.82 11.14
N TYR A 226 11.83 9.28 10.05
CA TYR A 226 11.55 8.81 8.69
C TYR A 226 12.74 8.14 7.99
N ILE A 227 13.97 8.41 8.41
CA ILE A 227 15.17 8.04 7.64
C ILE A 227 15.94 6.92 8.32
N VAL A 228 16.14 6.99 9.63
CA VAL A 228 16.88 5.99 10.41
C VAL A 228 16.23 4.61 10.31
N GLU A 229 17.04 3.56 10.32
CA GLU A 229 16.56 2.18 10.34
C GLU A 229 15.76 1.90 11.61
N ASP A 230 14.68 1.13 11.48
CA ASP A 230 13.75 0.83 12.58
C ASP A 230 13.08 2.08 13.20
N SER A 231 13.10 3.21 12.50
CA SER A 231 12.38 4.41 12.92
C SER A 231 10.86 4.18 12.88
N PRO A 232 10.09 4.85 13.77
CA PRO A 232 8.66 4.60 13.93
C PRO A 232 7.83 4.86 12.66
N ARG A 233 8.36 5.66 11.73
CA ARG A 233 7.74 6.00 10.44
C ARG A 233 8.77 5.90 9.31
N GLN A 234 9.63 4.89 9.37
CA GLN A 234 10.68 4.66 8.38
C GLN A 234 10.11 4.63 6.96
N LEU A 235 10.62 5.49 6.09
CA LEU A 235 10.28 5.48 4.66
C LEU A 235 10.88 4.25 3.99
N ASN A 236 10.14 3.68 3.05
CA ASN A 236 10.61 2.56 2.22
C ASN A 236 11.56 3.07 1.11
N LEU A 237 12.78 3.42 1.51
CA LEU A 237 13.84 3.92 0.63
C LEU A 237 14.90 2.83 0.41
N ALA A 238 15.53 2.83 -0.75
CA ALA A 238 16.73 2.02 -0.96
C ALA A 238 17.86 2.53 -0.05
N SER A 239 18.69 1.63 0.50
CA SER A 239 19.79 1.99 1.40
C SER A 239 20.68 3.09 0.83
N ARG A 240 21.01 3.00 -0.47
CA ARG A 240 21.76 4.03 -1.19
C ARG A 240 21.06 5.39 -1.22
N GLU A 241 19.76 5.42 -1.47
CA GLU A 241 18.99 6.68 -1.52
C GLU A 241 18.93 7.34 -0.14
N ARG A 242 18.78 6.53 0.91
CA ARG A 242 18.87 6.97 2.30
C ARG A 242 20.24 7.55 2.62
N ASP A 243 21.33 6.88 2.26
CA ASP A 243 22.69 7.35 2.52
C ASP A 243 22.99 8.66 1.78
N VAL A 244 22.59 8.76 0.50
CA VAL A 244 22.69 10.00 -0.29
C VAL A 244 21.96 11.15 0.41
N LEU A 245 20.73 10.90 0.90
CA LEU A 245 19.97 11.91 1.64
C LEU A 245 20.69 12.32 2.92
N VAL A 246 21.17 11.36 3.72
CA VAL A 246 21.90 11.66 4.96
C VAL A 246 23.15 12.51 4.67
N HIS A 247 23.91 12.20 3.61
CA HIS A 247 25.02 13.06 3.20
C HIS A 247 24.59 14.47 2.76
N ALA A 248 23.45 14.59 2.06
CA ALA A 248 22.93 15.90 1.67
C ALA A 248 22.50 16.72 2.90
N LEU A 249 21.81 16.09 3.86
CA LEU A 249 21.36 16.70 5.12
C LEU A 249 22.51 17.01 6.09
N ALA A 250 23.67 16.37 5.93
CA ALA A 250 24.89 16.78 6.62
C ALA A 250 25.43 18.12 6.10
N TYR A 251 25.20 18.42 4.82
CA TYR A 251 25.73 19.61 4.15
C TYR A 251 24.77 20.81 4.20
N THR A 252 23.46 20.59 4.06
CA THR A 252 22.46 21.67 4.00
C THR A 252 21.12 21.24 4.57
N THR A 253 20.40 22.19 5.16
CA THR A 253 18.98 22.04 5.52
C THR A 253 18.03 22.48 4.41
N HIS A 254 18.54 22.94 3.26
CA HIS A 254 17.72 23.41 2.15
C HIS A 254 16.75 22.31 1.64
N PRO A 255 15.46 22.62 1.33
CA PRO A 255 14.47 21.62 0.91
C PRO A 255 14.85 20.81 -0.34
N SER A 256 15.76 21.33 -1.17
CA SER A 256 16.25 20.61 -2.35
C SER A 256 17.11 19.38 -2.01
N ALA A 257 17.61 19.24 -0.77
CA ALA A 257 18.28 18.02 -0.31
C ALA A 257 17.35 16.79 -0.38
N PHE A 258 16.04 16.99 -0.21
CA PHE A 258 15.04 15.93 -0.29
C PHE A 258 14.59 15.60 -1.72
N ARG A 259 15.20 16.16 -2.77
CA ARG A 259 14.67 16.08 -4.15
C ARG A 259 14.41 14.65 -4.63
N SER A 260 15.39 13.73 -4.52
CA SER A 260 15.18 12.33 -4.93
C SER A 260 14.11 11.65 -4.07
N VAL A 261 14.26 11.70 -2.74
CA VAL A 261 13.34 11.04 -1.81
C VAL A 261 11.92 11.55 -1.96
N ALA A 262 11.72 12.86 -2.13
CA ALA A 262 10.43 13.46 -2.40
C ALA A 262 9.80 12.91 -3.68
N ARG A 263 10.59 12.72 -4.74
CA ARG A 263 10.13 12.13 -6.00
C ARG A 263 9.73 10.67 -5.81
N THR A 264 10.50 9.89 -5.05
CA THR A 264 10.21 8.49 -4.74
C THR A 264 8.92 8.35 -3.94
N VAL A 265 8.76 9.13 -2.87
CA VAL A 265 7.56 9.16 -2.03
C VAL A 265 6.34 9.63 -2.82
N GLU A 266 6.46 10.73 -3.56
CA GLU A 266 5.37 11.25 -4.41
C GLU A 266 4.99 10.26 -5.51
N HIS A 267 5.95 9.55 -6.10
CA HIS A 267 5.67 8.49 -7.06
C HIS A 267 4.89 7.35 -6.43
N SER A 268 5.29 6.88 -5.25
CA SER A 268 4.57 5.85 -4.49
C SER A 268 3.12 6.28 -4.22
N LEU A 269 2.94 7.50 -3.70
CA LEU A 269 1.63 8.06 -3.40
C LEU A 269 0.74 8.18 -4.65
N ARG A 270 1.26 8.72 -5.76
CA ARG A 270 0.47 9.00 -6.97
C ARG A 270 0.24 7.77 -7.84
N ARG A 271 1.19 6.84 -7.91
CA ARG A 271 1.14 5.69 -8.84
C ARG A 271 0.66 4.41 -8.18
N GLN A 272 0.80 4.28 -6.87
CA GLN A 272 0.43 3.06 -6.14
C GLN A 272 -0.73 3.36 -5.18
N ALA A 273 -0.49 4.18 -4.15
CA ALA A 273 -1.46 4.36 -3.08
C ALA A 273 -2.75 5.03 -3.54
N HIS A 274 -2.67 6.10 -4.33
CA HIS A 274 -3.86 6.84 -4.79
C HIS A 274 -4.77 5.98 -5.68
N PRO A 275 -4.29 5.30 -6.73
CA PRO A 275 -5.14 4.41 -7.52
C PRO A 275 -5.72 3.26 -6.71
N ASN A 276 -4.98 2.72 -5.74
CA ASN A 276 -5.48 1.65 -4.87
C ASN A 276 -6.54 2.16 -3.90
N PHE A 277 -6.35 3.34 -3.33
CA PHE A 277 -7.33 4.03 -2.49
C PHE A 277 -8.64 4.25 -3.24
N ILE A 278 -8.60 4.81 -4.46
CA ILE A 278 -9.80 5.02 -5.27
C ILE A 278 -10.51 3.69 -5.56
N ARG A 279 -9.78 2.65 -5.95
CA ARG A 279 -10.36 1.31 -6.17
C ARG A 279 -11.00 0.74 -4.92
N TRP A 280 -10.37 0.91 -3.78
CA TRP A 280 -10.88 0.47 -2.49
C TRP A 280 -12.11 1.25 -2.04
N SER A 281 -12.16 2.56 -2.32
CA SER A 281 -13.28 3.44 -2.01
C SER A 281 -14.52 3.16 -2.86
N ILE A 282 -14.37 2.60 -4.08
CA ILE A 282 -15.50 2.15 -4.91
C ILE A 282 -16.29 1.02 -4.23
N CYS A 283 -15.63 0.16 -3.45
CA CYS A 283 -16.28 -0.95 -2.75
C CYS A 283 -17.22 -0.43 -1.65
N ASN A 284 -18.53 -0.56 -1.88
CA ASN A 284 -19.56 -0.08 -0.95
C ASN A 284 -19.81 -1.04 0.23
N GLY A 285 -19.52 -2.33 0.07
CA GLY A 285 -19.75 -3.35 1.10
C GLY A 285 -18.46 -3.76 1.81
N ASN A 286 -18.58 -4.17 3.07
CA ASN A 286 -17.48 -4.87 3.75
C ASN A 286 -17.35 -6.32 3.22
N PRO A 287 -16.25 -7.03 3.52
CA PRO A 287 -16.02 -8.39 3.00
C PRO A 287 -17.16 -9.38 3.30
N ALA A 288 -17.78 -9.28 4.48
CA ALA A 288 -18.89 -10.15 4.87
C ALA A 288 -20.13 -9.92 3.99
N ARG A 289 -20.52 -8.67 3.74
CA ARG A 289 -21.67 -8.33 2.88
C ARG A 289 -21.40 -8.65 1.41
N VAL A 290 -20.18 -8.43 0.93
CA VAL A 290 -19.79 -8.81 -0.44
C VAL A 290 -19.82 -10.33 -0.61
N PHE A 291 -19.32 -11.08 0.36
CA PHE A 291 -19.42 -12.55 0.33
C PHE A 291 -20.86 -13.02 0.32
N PHE A 292 -21.71 -12.45 1.18
CA PHE A 292 -23.14 -12.72 1.19
C PHE A 292 -23.80 -12.42 -0.16
N ALA A 293 -23.48 -11.28 -0.78
CA ALA A 293 -23.99 -10.92 -2.11
C ALA A 293 -23.56 -11.92 -3.19
N ARG A 294 -22.32 -12.42 -3.14
CA ARG A 294 -21.83 -13.48 -4.06
C ARG A 294 -22.63 -14.78 -3.87
N ALA A 295 -22.81 -15.22 -2.62
CA ALA A 295 -23.57 -16.42 -2.31
C ALA A 295 -25.03 -16.31 -2.77
N LEU A 296 -25.66 -15.16 -2.56
CA LEU A 296 -27.02 -14.86 -3.04
C LEU A 296 -27.08 -14.87 -4.57
N GLY A 297 -26.12 -14.26 -5.25
CA GLY A 297 -26.02 -14.26 -6.71
C GLY A 297 -25.94 -15.67 -7.29
N VAL A 298 -25.05 -16.52 -6.75
CA VAL A 298 -24.93 -17.94 -7.15
C VAL A 298 -26.23 -18.70 -6.89
N SER A 299 -26.84 -18.50 -5.73
CA SER A 299 -28.08 -19.20 -5.35
C SER A 299 -29.23 -18.87 -6.32
N LEU A 300 -29.38 -17.59 -6.71
CA LEU A 300 -30.39 -17.17 -7.69
C LEU A 300 -30.16 -17.79 -9.08
N ILE A 301 -28.89 -17.92 -9.50
CA ILE A 301 -28.56 -18.61 -10.76
C ILE A 301 -28.96 -20.08 -10.69
N VAL A 302 -28.63 -20.77 -9.60
CA VAL A 302 -28.98 -22.19 -9.39
C VAL A 302 -30.49 -22.39 -9.35
N ILE A 303 -31.24 -21.50 -8.67
CA ILE A 303 -32.71 -21.54 -8.64
C ILE A 303 -33.28 -21.35 -10.06
N GLY A 304 -32.79 -20.36 -10.81
CA GLY A 304 -33.20 -20.12 -12.20
C GLY A 304 -32.93 -21.34 -13.11
N LEU A 305 -31.74 -21.94 -12.98
CA LEU A 305 -31.38 -23.17 -13.71
C LEU A 305 -32.30 -24.34 -13.33
N THR A 306 -32.52 -24.56 -12.04
CA THR A 306 -33.37 -25.65 -11.54
C THR A 306 -34.81 -25.48 -12.04
N ALA A 307 -35.36 -24.27 -11.98
CA ALA A 307 -36.70 -23.98 -12.49
C ALA A 307 -36.80 -24.22 -14.00
N SER A 308 -35.82 -23.77 -14.79
CA SER A 308 -35.80 -24.01 -16.25
C SER A 308 -35.62 -25.49 -16.60
N ILE A 309 -34.85 -26.26 -15.82
CA ILE A 309 -34.71 -27.72 -15.99
C ILE A 309 -36.04 -28.41 -15.71
N VAL A 310 -36.69 -28.12 -14.57
CA VAL A 310 -38.00 -28.69 -14.21
C VAL A 310 -39.04 -28.38 -15.30
N LEU A 311 -39.08 -27.14 -15.79
CA LEU A 311 -39.99 -26.74 -16.87
C LEU A 311 -39.63 -27.32 -18.23
N ALA A 312 -38.37 -27.67 -18.48
CA ALA A 312 -37.95 -28.36 -19.70
C ALA A 312 -38.39 -29.83 -19.72
N LEU A 313 -38.38 -30.48 -18.55
CA LEU A 313 -38.79 -31.87 -18.39
C LEU A 313 -40.32 -32.04 -18.28
N SER A 314 -41.04 -31.01 -17.84
CA SER A 314 -42.51 -31.01 -17.75
C SER A 314 -43.21 -30.93 -19.11
N SER A 315 -44.51 -31.22 -19.14
CA SER A 315 -45.40 -31.01 -20.28
C SER A 315 -45.75 -29.52 -20.54
N ALA A 316 -45.19 -28.58 -19.77
CA ALA A 316 -45.46 -27.16 -19.92
C ALA A 316 -44.93 -26.60 -21.25
N GLY A 317 -45.66 -25.66 -21.84
CA GLY A 317 -45.25 -25.00 -23.09
C GLY A 317 -43.86 -24.36 -23.00
N ARG A 318 -43.10 -24.40 -24.10
CA ARG A 318 -41.69 -23.96 -24.17
C ARG A 318 -41.45 -22.54 -23.65
N GLY A 319 -42.44 -21.65 -23.78
CA GLY A 319 -42.37 -20.27 -23.32
C GLY A 319 -42.19 -20.12 -21.80
N TYR A 320 -42.73 -21.04 -20.99
CA TYR A 320 -42.60 -20.97 -19.52
C TYR A 320 -41.14 -21.09 -19.05
N ARG A 321 -40.28 -21.73 -19.85
CA ARG A 321 -38.85 -21.90 -19.53
C ARG A 321 -38.09 -20.57 -19.49
N ALA A 322 -38.62 -19.53 -20.14
CA ALA A 322 -38.10 -18.18 -20.08
C ALA A 322 -38.24 -17.54 -18.69
N LEU A 323 -39.08 -18.07 -17.78
CA LEU A 323 -39.19 -17.56 -16.40
C LEU A 323 -37.89 -17.69 -15.61
N GLY A 324 -37.02 -18.65 -15.96
CA GLY A 324 -35.67 -18.75 -15.38
C GLY A 324 -34.79 -17.51 -15.65
N ALA A 325 -35.11 -16.72 -16.67
CA ALA A 325 -34.43 -15.46 -16.98
C ALA A 325 -34.42 -14.51 -15.78
N ILE A 326 -35.48 -14.48 -14.97
CA ILE A 326 -35.55 -13.59 -13.81
C ILE A 326 -34.45 -13.94 -12.80
N GLY A 327 -34.28 -15.24 -12.52
CA GLY A 327 -33.23 -15.73 -11.62
C GLY A 327 -31.82 -15.47 -12.17
N TRP A 328 -31.60 -15.69 -13.47
CA TRP A 328 -30.31 -15.43 -14.11
C TRP A 328 -29.98 -13.94 -14.18
N MET A 329 -30.96 -13.09 -14.51
CA MET A 329 -30.77 -11.64 -14.57
C MET A 329 -30.35 -11.10 -13.22
N LEU A 330 -31.09 -11.44 -12.16
CA LEU A 330 -30.80 -10.98 -10.80
C LEU A 330 -29.51 -11.62 -10.26
N GLY A 331 -29.29 -12.91 -10.52
CA GLY A 331 -28.14 -13.65 -10.03
C GLY A 331 -26.82 -13.21 -10.68
N VAL A 332 -26.77 -13.15 -12.01
CA VAL A 332 -25.57 -12.75 -12.76
C VAL A 332 -25.22 -11.29 -12.49
N SER A 333 -26.20 -10.39 -12.46
CA SER A 333 -25.94 -8.99 -12.15
C SER A 333 -25.38 -8.80 -10.75
N THR A 334 -25.99 -9.44 -9.75
CA THR A 334 -25.52 -9.42 -8.37
C THR A 334 -24.11 -9.98 -8.27
N LEU A 335 -23.82 -11.07 -8.97
CA LEU A 335 -22.50 -11.71 -8.95
C LEU A 335 -21.42 -10.85 -9.61
N VAL A 336 -21.70 -10.23 -10.76
CA VAL A 336 -20.78 -9.32 -11.46
C VAL A 336 -20.51 -8.07 -10.61
N ALA A 337 -21.55 -7.46 -10.03
CA ALA A 337 -21.39 -6.32 -9.12
C ALA A 337 -20.58 -6.71 -7.86
N ALA A 338 -20.86 -7.85 -7.26
CA ALA A 338 -20.17 -8.34 -6.06
C ALA A 338 -18.72 -8.78 -6.35
N TYR A 339 -18.40 -9.19 -7.58
CA TYR A 339 -17.02 -9.42 -8.01
C TYR A 339 -16.21 -8.12 -7.96
N LYS A 340 -16.85 -6.98 -8.27
CA LYS A 340 -16.28 -5.63 -8.18
C LYS A 340 -16.36 -5.02 -6.77
N GLY A 341 -16.76 -5.79 -5.77
CA GLY A 341 -16.86 -5.33 -4.37
C GLY A 341 -18.09 -4.48 -4.07
N MET A 342 -19.10 -4.51 -4.94
CA MET A 342 -20.34 -3.75 -4.77
C MET A 342 -21.53 -4.65 -4.42
N CYS A 343 -22.30 -4.24 -3.42
CA CYS A 343 -23.64 -4.74 -3.15
C CYS A 343 -24.66 -3.87 -3.91
N VAL A 344 -25.54 -4.51 -4.70
CA VAL A 344 -26.57 -3.83 -5.49
C VAL A 344 -27.56 -3.07 -4.61
N VAL A 345 -27.92 -3.62 -3.43
CA VAL A 345 -28.84 -2.97 -2.48
C VAL A 345 -28.25 -1.65 -1.96
N LEU A 346 -26.99 -1.68 -1.52
CA LEU A 346 -26.29 -0.48 -1.07
C LEU A 346 -26.12 0.55 -2.18
N HIS A 347 -25.83 0.09 -3.39
CA HIS A 347 -25.71 0.95 -4.55
C HIS A 347 -27.01 1.70 -4.84
N GLY A 348 -28.16 1.03 -4.80
CA GLY A 348 -29.48 1.66 -5.02
C GLY A 348 -29.82 2.75 -4.00
N MET A 349 -29.22 2.70 -2.80
CA MET A 349 -29.34 3.73 -1.77
C MET A 349 -28.19 4.74 -1.78
N HIS A 350 -27.23 4.63 -2.70
CA HIS A 350 -25.95 5.34 -2.70
C HIS A 350 -25.23 5.31 -1.33
N HIS A 351 -25.38 4.21 -0.63
CA HIS A 351 -24.80 3.98 0.68
C HIS A 351 -23.52 3.16 0.58
N ARG A 352 -22.64 3.31 1.57
CA ARG A 352 -21.52 2.40 1.85
C ARG A 352 -21.59 1.94 3.30
N HIS A 353 -20.98 0.79 3.59
CA HIS A 353 -20.68 0.44 4.98
C HIS A 353 -19.68 1.42 5.58
N VAL A 354 -19.97 1.80 6.82
CA VAL A 354 -19.05 2.51 7.70
C VAL A 354 -17.84 1.62 7.94
N ARG A 355 -16.63 2.21 7.89
CA ARG A 355 -15.40 1.44 8.09
C ARG A 355 -15.26 1.03 9.55
N PRO A 356 -14.53 -0.06 9.86
CA PRO A 356 -14.41 -0.54 11.24
C PRO A 356 -13.94 0.51 12.24
N TRP A 357 -12.99 1.36 11.88
CA TRP A 357 -12.50 2.46 12.72
C TRP A 357 -13.55 3.59 12.88
N GLU A 358 -14.31 3.92 11.84
CA GLU A 358 -15.42 4.90 11.88
C GLU A 358 -16.65 4.40 12.66
N LEU A 359 -16.77 3.08 12.86
CA LEU A 359 -17.97 2.45 13.41
C LEU A 359 -18.13 2.73 14.91
N PHE A 360 -17.00 2.79 15.63
CA PHE A 360 -16.98 2.92 17.10
C PHE A 360 -16.67 4.35 17.57
N GLU A 361 -16.23 5.25 16.68
CA GLU A 361 -16.08 6.70 16.96
C GLU A 361 -17.40 7.39 17.36
N THR A 362 -18.55 6.76 17.13
CA THR A 362 -19.85 7.29 17.55
C THR A 362 -20.25 6.88 18.95
N ASP A 363 -19.86 5.69 19.41
CA ASP A 363 -20.27 5.20 20.74
C ASP A 363 -19.52 5.95 21.86
N GLU A 364 -18.39 6.59 21.53
CA GLU A 364 -17.61 7.45 22.43
C GLU A 364 -18.06 8.91 22.41
N ARG A 365 -18.98 9.30 21.50
CA ARG A 365 -19.58 10.65 21.50
C ARG A 365 -20.71 10.82 22.52
N ASP A 366 -21.22 9.73 23.09
CA ASP A 366 -22.28 9.74 24.10
C ASP A 366 -21.75 9.71 25.55
N VAL A 367 -20.43 9.81 25.75
CA VAL A 367 -19.82 10.02 27.07
C VAL A 367 -18.92 11.23 27.01
N GLU A 368 -19.51 12.42 27.18
CA GLU A 368 -18.76 13.62 27.56
C GLU A 368 -18.14 13.41 28.95
N VAL A 369 -16.95 12.83 29.01
CA VAL A 369 -16.03 13.05 30.14
C VAL A 369 -15.11 14.18 29.73
N VAL A 370 -15.40 15.38 30.25
CA VAL A 370 -14.46 16.49 30.30
C VAL A 370 -13.35 16.08 31.26
N GLY A 371 -12.30 15.46 30.73
CA GLY A 371 -11.00 15.30 31.40
C GLY A 371 -10.05 16.41 30.96
N GLU A 372 -9.28 16.96 31.89
CA GLU A 372 -8.35 18.10 31.72
C GLU A 372 -7.19 17.87 30.73
N ASP A 373 -7.10 16.72 30.05
CA ASP A 373 -6.17 16.50 28.94
C ASP A 373 -6.94 16.00 27.71
N GLY A 374 -7.24 16.93 26.80
CA GLY A 374 -8.21 16.80 25.70
C GLY A 374 -7.81 15.81 24.61
N GLY A 375 -7.99 14.52 24.88
CA GLY A 375 -7.75 13.40 23.97
C GLY A 375 -8.64 13.41 22.71
N ARG A 376 -8.21 14.14 21.68
CA ARG A 376 -8.69 14.00 20.29
C ARG A 376 -8.05 12.76 19.64
N MET A 377 -8.74 11.63 19.64
CA MET A 377 -8.39 10.52 18.75
C MET A 377 -8.63 10.99 17.29
N SER A 378 -7.62 10.88 16.42
CA SER A 378 -7.48 11.40 15.04
C SER A 378 -6.54 12.60 14.83
N LYS A 379 -6.02 13.28 15.87
CA LYS A 379 -5.04 14.37 15.63
C LYS A 379 -3.59 13.91 15.44
N GLY A 380 -3.21 12.75 15.96
CA GLY A 380 -1.83 12.25 15.87
C GLY A 380 -1.42 11.75 14.48
N SER A 381 -2.37 11.30 13.64
CA SER A 381 -2.05 10.75 12.31
C SER A 381 -1.53 11.79 11.32
N PHE A 382 -1.83 13.07 11.54
CA PHE A 382 -1.33 14.19 10.76
C PHE A 382 -0.18 14.94 11.44
N ASP A 383 0.18 14.56 12.68
CA ASP A 383 1.36 15.09 13.32
C ASP A 383 2.61 14.56 12.61
N SER A 384 3.46 15.44 12.08
CA SER A 384 4.66 15.09 11.35
C SER A 384 5.66 14.29 12.17
N PHE A 385 5.66 14.45 13.50
CA PHE A 385 6.63 13.80 14.41
C PHE A 385 5.94 13.01 15.53
N GLY A 386 4.70 12.59 15.30
CA GLY A 386 3.93 11.79 16.25
C GLY A 386 4.44 10.36 16.38
N SER A 387 3.78 9.57 17.23
CA SER A 387 4.07 8.15 17.41
C SER A 387 3.96 7.35 16.10
N GLY A 388 4.52 6.13 16.09
CA GLY A 388 4.47 5.24 14.93
C GLY A 388 3.05 4.91 14.46
N ASN A 389 2.93 4.43 13.23
CA ASN A 389 1.65 4.18 12.55
C ASN A 389 0.99 2.84 12.96
N SER A 390 1.27 2.33 14.17
CA SER A 390 0.69 1.07 14.66
C SER A 390 -0.77 1.28 15.08
N TYR A 391 -1.67 0.41 14.60
CA TYR A 391 -3.09 0.41 14.95
C TYR A 391 -3.56 -0.91 15.59
N GLU A 392 -2.67 -1.90 15.72
CA GLU A 392 -3.09 -3.28 16.08
C GLU A 392 -3.70 -3.37 17.48
N ASP A 393 -3.27 -2.45 18.35
CA ASP A 393 -3.74 -2.29 19.73
C ASP A 393 -4.98 -1.38 19.86
N GLU A 394 -5.47 -0.82 18.75
CA GLU A 394 -6.62 0.08 18.81
C GLU A 394 -7.89 -0.66 19.26
N PRO A 395 -8.69 -0.09 20.18
CA PRO A 395 -9.84 -0.77 20.77
C PRO A 395 -10.87 -1.29 19.75
N TRP A 396 -11.03 -0.58 18.62
CA TRP A 396 -11.97 -0.99 17.57
C TRP A 396 -11.55 -2.31 16.91
N VAL A 397 -10.27 -2.65 16.85
CA VAL A 397 -9.77 -3.88 16.23
C VAL A 397 -10.33 -5.09 16.96
N VAL A 398 -10.22 -5.08 18.30
CA VAL A 398 -10.73 -6.15 19.16
C VAL A 398 -12.26 -6.21 19.09
N LYS A 399 -12.93 -5.05 19.19
CA LYS A 399 -14.40 -4.94 19.10
C LYS A 399 -14.93 -5.50 17.76
N TYR A 400 -14.29 -5.15 16.65
CA TYR A 400 -14.70 -5.58 15.31
C TYR A 400 -14.38 -7.06 15.04
N LYS A 401 -13.25 -7.58 15.53
CA LYS A 401 -12.91 -9.01 15.44
C LYS A 401 -13.96 -9.88 16.14
N LYS A 402 -14.38 -9.52 17.35
CA LYS A 402 -15.40 -10.25 18.16
C LYS A 402 -16.82 -10.18 17.60
N ARG A 403 -17.11 -9.28 16.66
CA ARG A 403 -18.47 -9.08 16.11
C ARG A 403 -18.90 -10.23 15.18
N ASN A 404 -20.11 -10.75 15.39
CA ASN A 404 -20.69 -11.85 14.62
C ASN A 404 -20.85 -11.52 13.13
N ILE A 405 -20.77 -12.53 12.27
CA ILE A 405 -20.84 -12.36 10.80
C ILE A 405 -22.16 -11.73 10.35
N VAL A 406 -23.29 -12.14 10.93
CA VAL A 406 -24.61 -11.56 10.60
C VAL A 406 -24.65 -10.06 10.90
N ARG A 407 -24.11 -9.65 12.06
CA ARG A 407 -23.99 -8.22 12.40
C ARG A 407 -23.08 -7.49 11.42
N LYS A 408 -21.98 -8.12 10.97
CA LYS A 408 -21.10 -7.56 9.94
C LYS A 408 -21.80 -7.38 8.59
N ILE A 409 -22.67 -8.31 8.19
CA ILE A 409 -23.43 -8.20 6.93
C ILE A 409 -24.35 -6.98 6.96
N PHE A 410 -24.96 -6.67 8.11
CA PHE A 410 -25.87 -5.55 8.32
C PHE A 410 -25.25 -4.44 9.17
N ASP A 411 -23.95 -4.17 8.97
CA ASP A 411 -23.28 -3.07 9.66
C ASP A 411 -23.86 -1.72 9.26
N ARG A 412 -23.60 -0.70 10.09
CA ARG A 412 -24.05 0.66 9.84
C ARG A 412 -23.59 1.12 8.45
N GLU A 413 -24.51 1.77 7.75
CA GLU A 413 -24.29 2.33 6.43
C GLU A 413 -24.44 3.86 6.45
N VAL A 414 -23.70 4.53 5.58
CA VAL A 414 -23.67 5.99 5.45
C VAL A 414 -23.70 6.36 3.96
N TRP A 415 -24.39 7.45 3.65
CA TRP A 415 -24.48 8.01 2.32
C TRP A 415 -23.10 8.42 1.78
N ILE A 416 -22.82 8.04 0.53
CA ILE A 416 -21.61 8.44 -0.19
C ILE A 416 -21.79 9.88 -0.65
N GLN A 417 -21.06 10.83 -0.08
CA GLN A 417 -21.22 12.25 -0.41
C GLN A 417 -20.56 12.59 -1.75
N GLU A 418 -19.42 11.96 -2.06
CA GLU A 418 -18.63 12.22 -3.27
C GLU A 418 -19.37 11.84 -4.58
N PRO A 419 -19.75 12.83 -5.43
CA PRO A 419 -20.49 12.56 -6.66
C PRO A 419 -19.69 11.79 -7.70
N ALA A 420 -18.39 12.05 -7.85
CA ALA A 420 -17.57 11.34 -8.83
C ALA A 420 -17.46 9.84 -8.52
N LEU A 421 -17.46 9.48 -7.23
CA LEU A 421 -17.47 8.09 -6.79
C LEU A 421 -18.80 7.40 -7.11
N ARG A 422 -19.93 8.08 -6.94
CA ARG A 422 -21.26 7.56 -7.32
C ARG A 422 -21.34 7.28 -8.81
N GLN A 423 -20.85 8.19 -9.66
CA GLN A 423 -20.82 7.98 -11.11
C GLN A 423 -20.03 6.72 -11.54
N ILE A 424 -18.92 6.45 -10.85
CA ILE A 424 -18.14 5.22 -11.09
C ILE A 424 -18.97 3.98 -10.69
N GLN A 425 -19.66 4.02 -9.55
CA GLN A 425 -20.52 2.92 -9.11
C GLN A 425 -21.70 2.70 -10.07
N ASP A 426 -22.34 3.77 -10.54
CA ASP A 426 -23.42 3.72 -11.54
C ASP A 426 -22.94 3.03 -12.82
N THR A 427 -21.74 3.37 -13.28
CA THR A 427 -21.12 2.75 -14.46
C THR A 427 -20.92 1.25 -14.26
N ILE A 428 -20.41 0.83 -13.10
CA ILE A 428 -20.20 -0.59 -12.79
C ILE A 428 -21.54 -1.33 -12.70
N PHE A 429 -22.57 -0.70 -12.12
CA PHE A 429 -23.91 -1.28 -12.04
C PHE A 429 -24.53 -1.49 -13.43
N VAL A 430 -24.45 -0.48 -14.32
CA VAL A 430 -24.93 -0.60 -15.71
C VAL A 430 -24.17 -1.71 -16.44
N GLN A 431 -22.85 -1.80 -16.28
CA GLN A 431 -22.05 -2.89 -16.85
C GLN A 431 -22.51 -4.27 -16.34
N ALA A 432 -22.83 -4.38 -15.05
CA ALA A 432 -23.34 -5.61 -14.46
C ALA A 432 -24.72 -5.98 -15.02
N MET A 433 -25.61 -5.00 -15.23
CA MET A 433 -26.91 -5.20 -15.88
C MET A 433 -26.76 -5.68 -17.32
N LEU A 434 -25.88 -5.05 -18.10
CA LEU A 434 -25.64 -5.44 -19.49
C LEU A 434 -25.06 -6.85 -19.60
N ALA A 435 -24.11 -7.20 -18.73
CA ALA A 435 -23.57 -8.56 -18.66
C ALA A 435 -24.65 -9.58 -18.30
N ALA A 436 -25.52 -9.25 -17.34
CA ALA A 436 -26.64 -10.11 -16.95
C ALA A 436 -27.66 -10.28 -18.07
N LEU A 437 -27.97 -9.23 -18.83
CA LEU A 437 -28.87 -9.26 -19.97
C LEU A 437 -28.37 -10.19 -21.06
N LEU A 438 -27.09 -10.09 -21.42
CA LEU A 438 -26.47 -10.95 -22.42
C LEU A 438 -26.44 -12.41 -21.97
N ALA A 439 -25.99 -12.67 -20.74
CA ALA A 439 -25.92 -14.04 -20.20
C ALA A 439 -27.30 -14.68 -20.09
N SER A 440 -28.29 -13.95 -19.58
CA SER A 440 -29.66 -14.46 -19.43
C SER A 440 -30.33 -14.68 -20.77
N GLY A 441 -30.15 -13.78 -21.75
CA GLY A 441 -30.67 -13.96 -23.10
C GLY A 441 -30.13 -15.22 -23.78
N LEU A 442 -28.82 -15.50 -23.62
CA LEU A 442 -28.21 -16.73 -24.13
C LEU A 442 -28.80 -17.98 -23.46
N LEU A 443 -28.95 -17.98 -22.14
CA LEU A 443 -29.54 -19.11 -21.40
C LEU A 443 -31.01 -19.34 -21.78
N VAL A 444 -31.80 -18.27 -21.94
CA VAL A 444 -33.19 -18.38 -22.40
C VAL A 444 -33.24 -19.02 -23.79
N LEU A 445 -32.39 -18.58 -24.72
CA LEU A 445 -32.32 -19.15 -26.06
C LEU A 445 -32.04 -20.66 -26.00
N ILE A 446 -31.08 -21.09 -25.18
CA ILE A 446 -30.75 -22.50 -25.00
C ILE A 446 -31.98 -23.27 -24.48
N PHE A 447 -32.57 -22.87 -23.36
CA PHE A 447 -33.64 -23.64 -22.72
C PHE A 447 -34.97 -23.63 -23.50
N VAL A 448 -35.28 -22.57 -24.24
CA VAL A 448 -36.48 -22.50 -25.07
C VAL A 448 -36.35 -23.38 -26.32
N LEU A 449 -35.14 -23.52 -26.87
CA LEU A 449 -34.88 -24.36 -28.05
C LEU A 449 -34.79 -25.86 -27.76
N VAL A 450 -34.47 -26.25 -26.52
CA VAL A 450 -34.44 -27.67 -26.11
C VAL A 450 -35.83 -28.33 -26.34
N PRO A 451 -35.92 -29.54 -26.90
CA PRO A 451 -37.20 -30.25 -27.02
C PRO A 451 -37.85 -30.53 -25.64
N GLY A 452 -39.16 -30.75 -25.60
CA GLY A 452 -39.85 -31.17 -24.37
C GLY A 452 -39.46 -32.59 -23.97
N GLY A 453 -39.32 -32.83 -22.66
CA GLY A 453 -39.13 -34.17 -22.12
C GLY A 453 -40.44 -34.92 -21.91
N ASP A 454 -41.55 -34.20 -21.66
CA ASP A 454 -42.91 -34.73 -21.42
C ASP A 454 -42.95 -35.81 -20.33
N PHE A 455 -42.16 -35.67 -19.26
CA PHE A 455 -42.03 -36.66 -18.19
C PHE A 455 -43.16 -36.60 -17.15
N PHE A 456 -43.76 -35.43 -16.93
CA PHE A 456 -44.85 -35.22 -15.98
C PHE A 456 -45.64 -33.94 -16.27
#